data_AF-A0A834HNQ3-F1
#
_entry.id   AF-A0A834HNQ3-F1
#
_cell.length_a   1.000
_cell.length_b   1.000
_cell.length_c   1.000
_cell.angle_alpha   90.00
_cell.angle_beta   90.00
_cell.angle_gamma   90.00
#
_symmetry.space_group_name_H-M   'P 1'
#
loop_
_entity.id
_entity.type
_entity.pdbx_description
1 polymer ?
#
loop_
_entity_poly.entity_id
_entity_poly.type
_entity_poly.pdbx_seq_one_letter_code
_entity_poly.pdbx_strand_id
1 'polypeptide(L)'
;MDSKIYKWLKQDYDKIKADCLKNKELFVDPEFTNFIEENPDCEVKRPTELCQTPHFFRQHISRLDIQQGELGDCWMVSAIITLSQHPKLLERVVPIDQHYSKDYAGIFRFRFWQYGRWVEVVIDDRLLIKAGQLKFARSTKRCEYWIALVEKAYAKLYGSYKKLQGGDPGVAMEDLTGGISEQFFLDQAPSNLFNILYNSSIRESLLTASIYVSLFQ
;
A
#
# COMPACT_ATOMS: atom_id res chain seq x y z
N MET A 1 -17.84 -15.01 6.98
CA MET A 1 -18.83 -13.93 6.74
C MET A 1 -18.11 -12.87 5.93
N ASP A 2 -18.51 -12.67 4.68
CA ASP A 2 -17.94 -11.59 3.86
C ASP A 2 -18.38 -10.25 4.44
N SER A 3 -17.45 -9.60 5.13
CA SER A 3 -17.66 -8.26 5.68
C SER A 3 -17.96 -7.29 4.54
N LYS A 4 -19.06 -6.54 4.65
CA LYS A 4 -19.42 -5.48 3.70
C LYS A 4 -18.23 -4.53 3.48
N ILE A 5 -17.89 -4.31 2.22
CA ILE A 5 -16.82 -3.40 1.80
C ILE A 5 -17.43 -2.04 1.47
N TYR A 6 -16.91 -0.98 2.10
CA TYR A 6 -17.38 0.39 1.93
C TYR A 6 -16.58 1.10 0.86
N LYS A 7 -17.26 1.76 -0.07
CA LYS A 7 -16.63 2.53 -1.15
C LYS A 7 -16.13 3.88 -0.62
N TRP A 8 -14.83 4.08 -0.58
CA TRP A 8 -14.23 5.36 -0.19
C TRP A 8 -14.68 6.47 -1.13
N LEU A 9 -15.07 7.63 -0.58
CA LEU A 9 -15.57 8.77 -1.34
C LEU A 9 -16.69 8.43 -2.34
N LYS A 10 -17.44 7.34 -2.09
CA LYS A 10 -18.49 6.80 -2.97
C LYS A 10 -18.02 6.43 -4.37
N GLN A 11 -16.71 6.27 -4.59
CA GLN A 11 -16.15 5.82 -5.86
C GLN A 11 -16.35 4.31 -6.02
N ASP A 12 -16.90 3.89 -7.15
CA ASP A 12 -17.19 2.50 -7.47
C ASP A 12 -16.23 2.02 -8.56
N TYR A 13 -15.29 1.14 -8.20
CA TYR A 13 -14.27 0.64 -9.11
C TYR A 13 -14.86 0.06 -10.40
N ASP A 14 -15.85 -0.84 -10.29
CA ASP A 14 -16.38 -1.57 -11.43
C ASP A 14 -17.15 -0.63 -12.36
N LYS A 15 -17.91 0.31 -11.80
CA LYS A 15 -18.64 1.33 -12.57
C LYS A 15 -17.68 2.28 -13.28
N ILE A 16 -16.71 2.84 -12.56
CA ILE A 16 -15.73 3.79 -13.14
C ILE A 16 -14.92 3.10 -14.24
N LYS A 17 -14.46 1.87 -14.00
CA LYS A 17 -13.75 1.07 -14.99
C LYS A 17 -14.59 0.87 -16.25
N ALA A 18 -15.87 0.47 -16.10
CA ALA A 18 -16.78 0.28 -17.23
C ALA A 18 -17.00 1.58 -18.03
N ASP A 19 -17.17 2.71 -17.35
CA ASP A 19 -17.35 4.03 -17.98
C ASP A 19 -16.09 4.46 -18.75
N CYS A 20 -14.90 4.30 -18.16
CA CYS A 20 -13.62 4.58 -18.82
C CYS A 20 -13.40 3.70 -20.06
N LEU A 21 -13.68 2.40 -19.97
CA LEU A 21 -13.57 1.47 -21.11
C LEU A 21 -14.54 1.83 -22.24
N LYS A 22 -15.78 2.21 -21.90
CA LYS A 22 -16.79 2.65 -22.87
C LYS A 22 -16.34 3.91 -23.61
N ASN A 23 -15.76 4.86 -22.89
CA ASN A 23 -15.30 6.14 -23.45
C ASN A 23 -13.91 6.06 -24.09
N LYS A 24 -13.20 4.93 -23.94
CA LYS A 24 -11.80 4.73 -24.38
C LYS A 24 -10.83 5.73 -23.76
N GLU A 25 -11.05 6.04 -22.48
CA GLU A 25 -10.22 6.97 -21.71
C GLU A 25 -9.57 6.26 -20.53
N LEU A 26 -8.42 6.78 -20.09
CA LEU A 26 -7.77 6.30 -18.86
C LEU A 26 -8.30 7.10 -17.68
N PHE A 27 -8.63 6.41 -16.59
CA PHE A 27 -9.09 7.02 -15.36
C PHE A 27 -8.05 8.01 -14.83
N VAL A 28 -8.54 9.20 -14.49
CA VAL A 28 -7.81 10.26 -13.81
C VAL A 28 -8.63 10.53 -12.56
N ASP A 29 -8.05 10.24 -11.40
CA ASP A 29 -8.75 10.32 -10.13
C ASP A 29 -9.00 11.79 -9.74
N PRO A 30 -10.26 12.25 -9.71
CA PRO A 30 -10.58 13.63 -9.36
C PRO A 30 -10.38 13.90 -7.86
N GLU A 31 -10.38 12.85 -7.03
CA GLU A 31 -10.33 12.96 -5.57
C GLU A 31 -8.91 12.97 -5.01
N PHE A 32 -7.88 12.76 -5.85
CA PHE A 32 -6.50 12.69 -5.38
C PHE A 32 -5.52 13.22 -6.43
N THR A 33 -5.37 14.55 -6.45
CA THR A 33 -4.52 15.29 -7.40
C THR A 33 -3.38 16.05 -6.73
N ASN A 34 -3.51 16.37 -5.44
CA ASN A 34 -2.55 17.17 -4.66
C ASN A 34 -1.13 16.58 -4.64
N PHE A 35 -0.98 15.26 -4.80
CA PHE A 35 0.35 14.63 -4.87
C PHE A 35 1.22 15.17 -6.01
N ILE A 36 0.63 15.73 -7.07
CA ILE A 36 1.35 16.36 -8.18
C ILE A 36 1.88 17.73 -7.75
N GLU A 37 1.00 18.60 -7.25
CA GLU A 37 1.34 19.96 -6.81
C GLU A 37 2.33 19.97 -5.65
N GLU A 38 2.25 18.97 -4.76
CA GLU A 38 3.17 18.79 -3.64
C GLU A 38 4.59 18.38 -4.07
N ASN A 39 4.79 17.99 -5.33
CA ASN A 39 6.04 17.43 -5.87
C ASN A 39 6.37 18.01 -7.26
N PRO A 40 6.60 19.34 -7.37
CA PRO A 40 6.78 20.04 -8.65
C PRO A 40 8.07 19.65 -9.39
N ASP A 41 9.03 19.03 -8.71
CA ASP A 41 10.28 18.52 -9.25
C ASP A 41 10.14 17.16 -9.95
N CYS A 42 8.93 16.58 -9.96
CA CYS A 42 8.69 15.22 -10.43
C CYS A 42 7.87 15.20 -11.72
N GLU A 43 8.21 14.25 -12.59
CA GLU A 43 7.36 13.89 -13.72
C GLU A 43 6.23 12.98 -13.22
N VAL A 44 5.05 13.07 -13.86
CA VAL A 44 3.92 12.17 -13.60
C VAL A 44 3.80 11.22 -14.78
N LYS A 45 3.97 9.92 -14.53
CA LYS A 45 3.88 8.88 -15.58
C LYS A 45 3.08 7.68 -15.10
N ARG A 46 2.40 7.02 -16.03
CA ARG A 46 1.78 5.72 -15.81
C ARG A 46 2.80 4.59 -16.05
N PRO A 47 2.61 3.43 -15.42
CA PRO A 47 3.40 2.21 -15.67
C PRO A 47 3.53 1.82 -17.15
N THR A 48 2.48 2.05 -17.95
CA THR A 48 2.47 1.81 -19.41
C THR A 48 3.39 2.75 -20.19
N GLU A 49 3.77 3.90 -19.63
CA GLU A 49 4.74 4.84 -20.21
C GLU A 49 6.18 4.53 -19.76
N LEU A 50 6.34 3.84 -18.64
CA LEU A 50 7.64 3.49 -18.05
C LEU A 50 8.17 2.15 -18.55
N CYS A 51 7.28 1.25 -18.95
CA CYS A 51 7.62 -0.09 -19.41
C CYS A 51 6.66 -0.59 -20.48
N GLN A 52 7.20 -1.32 -21.47
CA GLN A 52 6.40 -1.95 -22.53
C GLN A 52 5.43 -3.02 -22.01
N THR A 53 5.82 -3.72 -20.95
CA THR A 53 5.04 -4.83 -20.35
C THR A 53 4.92 -4.62 -18.83
N PRO A 54 4.11 -3.66 -18.38
CA PRO A 54 3.89 -3.44 -16.96
C PRO A 54 3.09 -4.60 -16.36
N HIS A 55 3.47 -4.99 -15.14
CA HIS A 55 2.79 -6.00 -14.35
C HIS A 55 2.27 -5.36 -13.07
N PHE A 56 1.03 -5.67 -12.73
CA PHE A 56 0.50 -5.31 -11.42
C PHE A 56 1.28 -6.11 -10.37
N PHE A 57 1.29 -7.43 -10.57
CA PHE A 57 1.84 -8.41 -9.65
C PHE A 57 2.53 -9.50 -10.46
N ARG A 58 3.79 -9.85 -10.15
CA ARG A 58 4.45 -11.04 -10.73
C ARG A 58 4.29 -12.23 -9.80
N GLN A 59 4.29 -13.44 -10.37
CA GLN A 59 4.16 -14.66 -9.56
C GLN A 59 5.34 -14.73 -8.56
N HIS A 60 5.00 -14.97 -7.29
CA HIS A 60 5.83 -14.87 -6.09
C HIS A 60 6.16 -13.44 -5.66
N ILE A 61 5.72 -13.03 -4.47
CA ILE A 61 6.31 -11.88 -3.77
C ILE A 61 7.40 -12.41 -2.84
N SER A 62 8.58 -11.81 -2.92
CA SER A 62 9.56 -11.86 -1.85
C SER A 62 9.53 -10.55 -1.10
N ARG A 63 9.66 -10.61 0.23
CA ARG A 63 9.94 -9.42 1.06
C ARG A 63 11.16 -8.62 0.59
N LEU A 64 12.10 -9.29 -0.08
CA LEU A 64 13.32 -8.67 -0.62
C LEU A 64 13.06 -7.87 -1.91
N ASP A 65 11.86 -8.00 -2.48
CA ASP A 65 11.51 -7.29 -3.70
C ASP A 65 11.02 -5.86 -3.43
N ILE A 66 10.79 -5.47 -2.18
CA ILE A 66 10.22 -4.17 -1.83
C ILE A 66 11.31 -3.22 -1.34
N GLN A 67 11.37 -2.03 -1.93
CA GLN A 67 12.27 -0.95 -1.53
C GLN A 67 11.46 0.30 -1.17
N GLN A 68 11.78 0.88 -0.01
CA GLN A 68 11.28 2.18 0.39
C GLN A 68 11.84 3.28 -0.52
N GLY A 69 11.04 4.31 -0.79
CA GLY A 69 11.48 5.50 -1.53
C GLY A 69 11.94 6.64 -0.63
N GLU A 70 11.77 7.88 -1.10
CA GLU A 70 12.20 9.10 -0.39
C GLU A 70 11.31 9.48 0.82
N LEU A 71 10.23 8.75 1.07
CA LEU A 71 9.24 9.08 2.10
C LEU A 71 9.55 8.42 3.44
N GLY A 72 9.30 9.13 4.55
CA GLY A 72 9.47 8.63 5.91
C GLY A 72 8.33 7.71 6.39
N ASP A 73 7.84 6.82 5.54
CA ASP A 73 6.70 5.92 5.77
C ASP A 73 7.12 4.45 5.98
N CYS A 74 8.36 4.24 6.45
CA CYS A 74 8.93 2.92 6.72
C CYS A 74 8.05 2.05 7.62
N TRP A 75 7.30 2.67 8.53
CA TRP A 75 6.34 2.01 9.42
C TRP A 75 5.25 1.26 8.64
N MET A 76 4.73 1.86 7.56
CA MET A 76 3.73 1.27 6.69
C MET A 76 4.35 0.32 5.67
N VAL A 77 5.46 0.71 5.02
CA VAL A 77 6.14 -0.16 4.05
C VAL A 77 6.58 -1.48 4.70
N SER A 78 7.09 -1.42 5.94
CA SER A 78 7.48 -2.61 6.70
C SER A 78 6.28 -3.49 7.06
N ALA A 79 5.13 -2.89 7.39
CA ALA A 79 3.90 -3.64 7.63
C ALA A 79 3.40 -4.36 6.36
N ILE A 80 3.46 -3.71 5.19
CA ILE A 80 3.14 -4.33 3.89
C ILE A 80 4.11 -5.47 3.56
N ILE A 81 5.41 -5.29 3.82
CA ILE A 81 6.42 -6.34 3.65
C ILE A 81 6.07 -7.57 4.50
N THR A 82 5.71 -7.36 5.77
CA THR A 82 5.30 -8.44 6.67
C THR A 82 4.02 -9.11 6.18
N LEU A 83 3.01 -8.33 5.77
CA LEU A 83 1.76 -8.82 5.19
C LEU A 83 1.99 -9.67 3.92
N SER A 84 2.99 -9.32 3.11
CA SER A 84 3.28 -10.01 1.85
C SER A 84 3.71 -11.47 2.03
N GLN A 85 4.13 -11.85 3.24
CA GLN A 85 4.45 -13.23 3.60
C GLN A 85 3.19 -14.08 3.83
N HIS A 86 2.00 -13.45 3.90
CA HIS A 86 0.71 -14.10 4.12
C HIS A 86 -0.22 -13.82 2.92
N PRO A 87 -0.15 -14.62 1.83
CA PRO A 87 -0.84 -14.32 0.58
C PRO A 87 -2.35 -14.07 0.72
N LYS A 88 -3.02 -14.80 1.61
CA LYS A 88 -4.46 -14.63 1.87
C LYS A 88 -4.79 -13.28 2.51
N LEU A 89 -3.94 -12.80 3.42
CA LEU A 89 -4.12 -11.48 4.05
C LEU A 89 -3.77 -10.37 3.05
N LEU A 90 -2.70 -10.57 2.27
CA LEU A 90 -2.33 -9.62 1.23
C LEU A 90 -3.44 -9.47 0.19
N GLU A 91 -4.04 -10.56 -0.30
CA GLU A 91 -5.15 -10.51 -1.27
C GLU A 91 -6.36 -9.73 -0.75
N ARG A 92 -6.55 -9.70 0.57
CA ARG A 92 -7.61 -8.89 1.20
C ARG A 92 -7.37 -7.40 1.01
N VAL A 93 -6.11 -6.95 1.06
CA VAL A 93 -5.68 -5.55 0.88
C VAL A 93 -5.46 -5.19 -0.58
N VAL A 94 -4.87 -6.13 -1.33
CA VAL A 94 -4.44 -5.99 -2.73
C VAL A 94 -5.18 -7.05 -3.56
N PRO A 95 -6.39 -6.77 -4.05
CA PRO A 95 -7.12 -7.68 -4.93
C PRO A 95 -6.27 -8.07 -6.15
N ILE A 96 -6.06 -9.36 -6.35
CA ILE A 96 -5.13 -9.90 -7.38
C ILE A 96 -5.75 -9.99 -8.78
N ASP A 97 -7.03 -9.63 -8.93
CA ASP A 97 -7.79 -9.65 -10.17
C ASP A 97 -7.49 -8.45 -11.10
N GLN A 98 -6.49 -7.63 -10.74
CA GLN A 98 -6.11 -6.40 -11.42
C GLN A 98 -4.88 -6.60 -12.30
N HIS A 99 -4.86 -5.99 -13.49
CA HIS A 99 -3.79 -6.17 -14.47
C HIS A 99 -3.73 -5.02 -15.47
N TYR A 100 -2.60 -4.92 -16.17
CA TYR A 100 -2.37 -3.93 -17.25
C TYR A 100 -2.71 -4.46 -18.65
N SER A 101 -3.28 -5.67 -18.76
CA SER A 101 -3.56 -6.30 -20.05
C SER A 101 -4.98 -5.99 -20.54
N LYS A 102 -5.87 -6.99 -20.58
CA LYS A 102 -7.24 -6.83 -21.10
C LYS A 102 -8.04 -5.90 -20.17
N ASP A 103 -8.90 -5.08 -20.76
CA ASP A 103 -9.81 -4.19 -20.01
C ASP A 103 -9.06 -3.21 -19.07
N TYR A 104 -7.83 -2.85 -19.41
CA TYR A 104 -7.06 -1.82 -18.72
C TYR A 104 -7.68 -0.43 -18.97
N ALA A 105 -7.92 0.30 -17.89
CA ALA A 105 -8.48 1.64 -17.90
C ALA A 105 -7.72 2.61 -16.96
N GLY A 106 -6.47 2.29 -16.59
CA GLY A 106 -5.66 3.14 -15.71
C GLY A 106 -6.21 3.30 -14.30
N ILE A 107 -6.99 2.33 -13.82
CA ILE A 107 -7.70 2.33 -12.53
C ILE A 107 -7.37 1.09 -11.71
N PHE A 108 -7.12 1.27 -10.41
CA PHE A 108 -6.85 0.21 -9.45
C PHE A 108 -7.62 0.43 -8.14
N ARG A 109 -7.78 -0.64 -7.37
CA ARG A 109 -8.45 -0.67 -6.07
C ARG A 109 -7.61 -1.38 -5.02
N PHE A 110 -7.70 -0.89 -3.80
CA PHE A 110 -7.07 -1.45 -2.60
C PHE A 110 -8.06 -1.39 -1.45
N ARG A 111 -7.85 -2.21 -0.43
CA ARG A 111 -8.77 -2.30 0.71
C ARG A 111 -7.99 -2.13 1.99
N PHE A 112 -8.48 -1.24 2.84
CA PHE A 112 -7.91 -0.98 4.14
C PHE A 112 -8.99 -1.08 5.21
N TRP A 113 -8.63 -1.57 6.38
CA TRP A 113 -9.48 -1.52 7.55
C TRP A 113 -9.46 -0.12 8.12
N GLN A 114 -10.62 0.45 8.39
CA GLN A 114 -10.76 1.77 8.99
C GLN A 114 -11.89 1.72 10.01
N TYR A 115 -11.56 1.95 11.27
CA TYR A 115 -12.54 2.10 12.37
C TYR A 115 -13.64 1.03 12.36
N GLY A 116 -13.26 -0.24 12.28
CA GLY A 116 -14.20 -1.36 12.37
C GLY A 116 -14.81 -1.83 11.04
N ARG A 117 -14.38 -1.30 9.89
CA ARG A 117 -14.92 -1.71 8.58
C ARG A 117 -13.85 -1.73 7.48
N TRP A 118 -14.03 -2.59 6.48
CA TRP A 118 -13.23 -2.57 5.26
C TRP A 118 -13.68 -1.45 4.34
N VAL A 119 -12.73 -0.65 3.89
CA VAL A 119 -12.91 0.46 2.97
C VAL A 119 -12.11 0.18 1.70
N GLU A 120 -12.77 0.22 0.54
CA GLU A 120 -12.14 0.11 -0.76
C GLU A 120 -11.80 1.50 -1.29
N VAL A 121 -10.52 1.72 -1.55
CA VAL A 121 -9.95 2.95 -2.08
C VAL A 121 -9.59 2.71 -3.54
N VAL A 122 -10.18 3.52 -4.42
CA VAL A 122 -9.91 3.53 -5.85
C VAL A 122 -8.86 4.60 -6.14
N ILE A 123 -7.91 4.30 -7.03
CA ILE A 123 -6.91 5.25 -7.52
C ILE A 123 -6.71 5.09 -9.02
N ASP A 124 -6.19 6.13 -9.67
CA ASP A 124 -5.50 5.96 -10.95
C ASP A 124 -4.05 5.48 -10.78
N ASP A 125 -3.41 5.05 -11.86
CA ASP A 125 -2.03 4.54 -11.85
C ASP A 125 -0.95 5.58 -12.20
N ARG A 126 -1.24 6.88 -12.12
CA ARG A 126 -0.23 7.92 -12.29
C ARG A 126 0.73 7.93 -11.10
N LEU A 127 2.03 7.80 -11.33
CA LEU A 127 3.05 7.73 -10.29
C LEU A 127 4.07 8.86 -10.48
N LEU A 128 4.68 9.31 -9.38
CA LEU A 128 5.72 10.34 -9.39
C LEU A 128 7.08 9.74 -9.73
N ILE A 129 7.74 10.34 -10.70
CA ILE A 129 9.04 9.95 -11.21
C ILE A 129 10.03 11.08 -10.96
N LYS A 130 11.11 10.76 -10.26
CA LYS A 130 12.21 11.68 -9.97
C LYS A 130 13.52 11.05 -10.44
N ALA A 131 14.29 11.80 -11.21
CA ALA A 131 15.53 11.31 -11.83
C ALA A 131 15.37 9.94 -12.55
N GLY A 132 14.25 9.75 -13.26
CA GLY A 132 13.97 8.53 -14.03
C GLY A 132 13.54 7.31 -13.21
N GLN A 133 13.28 7.45 -11.91
CA GLN A 133 12.86 6.37 -11.03
C GLN A 133 11.61 6.75 -10.23
N LEU A 134 10.87 5.75 -9.72
CA LEU A 134 9.77 5.99 -8.78
C LEU A 134 10.28 6.73 -7.54
N LYS A 135 9.62 7.85 -7.20
CA LYS A 135 10.01 8.68 -6.05
C LYS A 135 9.82 7.93 -4.72
N PHE A 136 8.70 7.21 -4.60
CA PHE A 136 8.29 6.52 -3.39
C PHE A 136 8.52 4.99 -3.49
N ALA A 137 7.80 4.17 -2.73
CA ALA A 137 8.02 2.74 -2.67
C ALA A 137 7.98 2.08 -4.06
N ARG A 138 8.87 1.11 -4.27
CA ARG A 138 9.08 0.46 -5.57
C ARG A 138 9.41 -1.01 -5.40
N SER A 139 9.14 -1.80 -6.44
CA SER A 139 9.63 -3.17 -6.54
C SER A 139 11.04 -3.17 -7.14
N THR A 140 11.91 -4.08 -6.68
CA THR A 140 13.18 -4.41 -7.34
C THR A 140 12.94 -5.21 -8.61
N LYS A 141 11.77 -5.85 -8.73
CA LYS A 141 11.37 -6.55 -9.94
C LYS A 141 11.01 -5.53 -11.01
N ARG A 142 11.68 -5.69 -12.16
CA ARG A 142 11.45 -4.84 -13.32
C ARG A 142 9.97 -4.87 -13.75
N CYS A 143 9.41 -3.67 -13.90
CA CYS A 143 8.04 -3.44 -14.36
C CYS A 143 6.94 -4.04 -13.45
N GLU A 144 7.18 -4.16 -12.14
CA GLU A 144 6.17 -4.51 -11.15
C GLU A 144 5.79 -3.28 -10.31
N TYR A 145 4.49 -3.00 -10.16
CA TYR A 145 4.01 -1.71 -9.64
C TYR A 145 3.00 -1.78 -8.48
N TRP A 146 2.56 -2.97 -8.03
CA TRP A 146 1.56 -3.06 -6.95
C TRP A 146 1.97 -2.32 -5.68
N ILE A 147 3.26 -2.35 -5.30
CA ILE A 147 3.74 -1.71 -4.08
C ILE A 147 3.65 -0.17 -4.16
N ALA A 148 3.97 0.41 -5.31
CA ALA A 148 3.84 1.85 -5.55
C ALA A 148 2.36 2.28 -5.54
N LEU A 149 1.48 1.42 -6.06
CA LEU A 149 0.05 1.69 -6.14
C LEU A 149 -0.65 1.54 -4.77
N VAL A 150 -0.30 0.55 -3.96
CA VAL A 150 -0.89 0.40 -2.61
C VAL A 150 -0.46 1.56 -1.71
N GLU A 151 0.80 1.98 -1.79
CA GLU A 151 1.31 3.16 -1.08
C GLU A 151 0.56 4.44 -1.50
N LYS A 152 0.31 4.61 -2.81
CA LYS A 152 -0.54 5.70 -3.32
C LYS A 152 -1.97 5.66 -2.78
N ALA A 153 -2.59 4.48 -2.75
CA ALA A 153 -3.95 4.33 -2.25
C ALA A 153 -4.03 4.64 -0.74
N TYR A 154 -3.00 4.26 0.01
CA TYR A 154 -2.89 4.59 1.43
C TYR A 154 -2.65 6.10 1.64
N ALA A 155 -1.79 6.72 0.83
CA ALA A 155 -1.61 8.17 0.83
C ALA A 155 -2.92 8.91 0.54
N LYS A 156 -3.73 8.41 -0.40
CA LYS A 156 -5.08 8.93 -0.68
C LYS A 156 -6.01 8.79 0.52
N LEU A 157 -5.99 7.65 1.19
CA LEU A 157 -6.81 7.40 2.38
C LEU A 157 -6.51 8.42 3.49
N TYR A 158 -5.22 8.73 3.69
CA TYR A 158 -4.77 9.71 4.69
C TYR A 158 -4.81 11.16 4.18
N GLY A 159 -4.97 11.36 2.86
CA GLY A 159 -5.18 12.63 2.17
C GLY A 159 -3.94 13.26 1.52
N SER A 160 -2.73 12.76 1.79
CA SER A 160 -1.51 13.10 1.04
C SER A 160 -0.37 12.16 1.39
N TYR A 161 0.65 12.08 0.54
CA TYR A 161 1.89 11.36 0.86
C TYR A 161 2.61 11.97 2.07
N LYS A 162 2.61 13.30 2.21
CA LYS A 162 3.26 13.99 3.34
C LYS A 162 2.74 13.54 4.69
N LYS A 163 1.45 13.20 4.78
CA LYS A 163 0.82 12.71 6.02
C LYS A 163 1.25 11.30 6.43
N LEU A 164 1.96 10.57 5.58
CA LEU A 164 2.50 9.26 5.93
C LEU A 164 3.87 9.36 6.62
N GLN A 165 4.46 10.55 6.75
CA GLN A 165 5.75 10.70 7.42
C GLN A 165 5.63 10.50 8.93
N GLY A 166 6.44 9.59 9.49
CA GLY A 166 6.56 9.42 10.93
C GLY A 166 5.32 8.83 11.62
N GLY A 167 4.70 7.82 11.01
CA GLY A 167 3.55 7.11 11.59
C GLY A 167 3.92 5.93 12.50
N ASP A 168 2.88 5.26 12.97
CA ASP A 168 2.96 4.16 13.94
C ASP A 168 2.78 2.79 13.25
N PRO A 169 3.77 1.87 13.32
CA PRO A 169 3.64 0.54 12.75
C PRO A 169 2.41 -0.23 13.22
N GLY A 170 1.96 -0.02 14.46
CA GLY A 170 0.75 -0.64 15.00
C GLY A 170 -0.49 -0.23 14.21
N VAL A 171 -0.61 1.07 13.90
CA VAL A 171 -1.70 1.60 13.06
C VAL A 171 -1.68 0.99 11.66
N ALA A 172 -0.51 0.87 11.03
CA ALA A 172 -0.42 0.21 9.72
C ALA A 172 -0.87 -1.26 9.80
N MET A 173 -0.47 -1.98 10.85
CA MET A 173 -0.84 -3.38 11.02
C MET A 173 -2.34 -3.55 11.22
N GLU A 174 -2.98 -2.65 11.97
CA GLU A 174 -4.43 -2.60 12.13
C GLU A 174 -5.13 -2.28 10.80
N ASP A 175 -4.68 -1.26 10.08
CA ASP A 175 -5.25 -0.86 8.79
C ASP A 175 -5.13 -1.96 7.72
N LEU A 176 -4.07 -2.77 7.78
CA LEU A 176 -3.83 -3.83 6.81
C LEU A 176 -4.54 -5.16 7.15
N THR A 177 -4.94 -5.36 8.41
CA THR A 177 -5.46 -6.67 8.86
C THR A 177 -6.86 -6.62 9.46
N GLY A 178 -7.24 -5.48 10.05
CA GLY A 178 -8.36 -5.36 10.97
C GLY A 178 -8.19 -6.08 12.31
N GLY A 179 -6.95 -6.48 12.63
CA GLY A 179 -6.59 -7.05 13.92
C GLY A 179 -6.40 -5.99 15.01
N ILE A 180 -5.83 -6.42 16.14
CA ILE A 180 -5.45 -5.56 17.26
C ILE A 180 -3.93 -5.56 17.33
N SER A 181 -3.32 -4.38 17.43
CA SER A 181 -1.89 -4.27 17.64
C SER A 181 -1.53 -4.20 19.12
N GLU A 182 -0.47 -4.91 19.50
CA GLU A 182 0.16 -4.82 20.82
C GLU A 182 1.62 -4.44 20.64
N GLN A 183 2.10 -3.47 21.43
CA GLN A 183 3.48 -2.99 21.38
C GLN A 183 4.19 -3.24 22.71
N PHE A 184 5.43 -3.73 22.62
CA PHE A 184 6.29 -3.98 23.77
C PHE A 184 7.56 -3.13 23.65
N PHE A 185 7.83 -2.29 24.64
CA PHE A 185 9.13 -1.63 24.77
C PHE A 185 10.12 -2.61 25.40
N LEU A 186 11.23 -2.88 24.70
CA LEU A 186 12.16 -3.96 25.09
C LEU A 186 12.94 -3.66 26.38
N ASP A 187 13.08 -2.40 26.75
CA ASP A 187 13.63 -1.95 28.04
C ASP A 187 12.71 -2.27 29.23
N GLN A 188 11.40 -2.41 28.98
CA GLN A 188 10.36 -2.71 29.97
C GLN A 188 9.63 -4.03 29.64
N ALA A 189 10.32 -4.94 28.95
CA ALA A 189 9.72 -6.18 28.47
C ALA A 189 9.25 -7.07 29.64
N PRO A 190 8.06 -7.68 29.53
CA PRO A 190 7.62 -8.65 30.53
C PRO A 190 8.49 -9.91 30.47
N SER A 191 8.66 -10.59 31.61
CA SER A 191 9.54 -11.78 31.70
C SER A 191 9.11 -12.94 30.80
N ASN A 192 7.83 -12.98 30.41
CA ASN A 192 7.26 -13.98 29.50
C ASN A 192 7.18 -13.51 28.04
N LEU A 193 7.87 -12.44 27.64
CA LEU A 193 7.82 -11.89 26.27
C LEU A 193 8.07 -12.95 25.19
N PHE A 194 9.05 -13.85 25.37
CA PHE A 194 9.31 -14.92 24.41
C PHE A 194 8.09 -15.82 24.20
N ASN A 195 7.38 -16.17 25.28
CA ASN A 195 6.16 -16.99 25.19
C ASN A 195 5.03 -16.25 24.48
N ILE A 196 4.92 -14.93 24.69
CA ILE A 196 3.95 -14.09 23.97
C ILE A 196 4.27 -14.14 22.47
N LEU A 197 5.51 -13.85 22.08
CA LEU A 197 5.95 -13.85 20.68
C LEU A 197 5.80 -15.23 20.02
N TYR A 198 6.17 -16.30 20.72
CA TYR A 198 6.03 -17.67 20.24
C TYR A 198 4.56 -18.05 19.98
N ASN A 199 3.67 -17.76 20.94
CA ASN A 199 2.25 -18.02 20.79
C ASN A 199 1.61 -17.17 19.67
N SER A 200 2.04 -15.91 19.54
CA SER A 200 1.63 -15.03 18.43
C SER A 200 2.08 -15.58 17.09
N SER A 201 3.32 -16.06 16.98
CA SER A 201 3.84 -16.68 15.75
C SER A 201 3.06 -17.95 15.37
N ILE A 202 2.74 -18.83 16.33
CA ILE A 202 1.92 -20.03 16.08
C ILE A 202 0.52 -19.67 15.57
N ARG A 203 -0.03 -18.54 16.02
CA ARG A 203 -1.35 -18.04 15.62
C ARG A 203 -1.31 -17.22 14.33
N GLU A 204 -0.18 -17.20 13.63
CA GLU A 204 0.05 -16.43 12.41
C GLU A 204 -0.16 -14.92 12.60
N SER A 205 0.04 -14.40 13.82
CA SER A 205 0.09 -12.96 14.06
C SER A 205 1.26 -12.34 13.31
N LEU A 206 1.06 -11.14 12.79
CA LEU A 206 2.12 -10.37 12.16
C LEU A 206 3.00 -9.74 13.25
N LEU A 207 4.31 -9.90 13.14
CA LEU A 207 5.30 -9.37 14.10
C LEU A 207 6.22 -8.40 13.37
N THR A 208 6.41 -7.21 13.93
CA THR A 208 7.39 -6.21 13.47
C THR A 208 8.22 -5.74 14.65
N ALA A 209 9.43 -5.27 14.38
CA ALA A 209 10.33 -4.71 15.37
C ALA A 209 11.09 -3.52 14.77
N SER A 210 11.39 -2.54 15.59
CA SER A 210 12.13 -1.34 15.20
C SER A 210 13.14 -0.96 16.27
N ILE A 211 14.21 -0.31 15.85
CA ILE A 211 15.20 0.30 16.75
C ILE A 211 15.02 1.81 16.62
N TYR A 212 14.69 2.47 17.73
CA TYR A 212 14.60 3.93 17.77
C TYR A 212 16.02 4.51 17.79
N VAL A 213 16.36 5.30 16.78
CA VAL A 213 17.62 6.05 16.75
C VAL A 213 17.32 7.43 17.33
N SER A 214 17.73 7.67 18.58
CA SER A 214 17.78 9.03 19.10
C SER A 214 18.98 9.74 18.47
N LEU A 215 18.73 10.68 17.55
CA LEU A 215 19.76 11.64 17.18
C LEU A 215 20.03 12.48 18.42
N PHE A 216 21.22 12.30 19.03
CA PHE A 216 21.66 13.16 20.13
C PHE A 216 21.59 14.62 19.65
N GLN A 217 20.80 15.44 20.36
CA GLN A 217 20.79 16.90 20.22
C GLN A 217 22.02 17.51 20.89
#